data_AF-A0A9D4WST2-F1
#
_entry.id   AF-A0A9D4WST2-F1
#
_cell.length_a   1.000
_cell.length_b   1.000
_cell.length_c   1.000
_cell.angle_alpha   90.00
_cell.angle_beta   90.00
_cell.angle_gamma   90.00
#
_symmetry.space_group_name_H-M   'P 1'
#
loop_
_entity.id
_entity.type
_entity.pdbx_description
1 polymer ?
#
loop_
_entity_poly.entity_id
_entity_poly.type
_entity_poly.pdbx_seq_one_letter_code
_entity_poly.pdbx_strand_id
1 'polypeptide(L)'
;MMAVTSACKDGSKIAMDNGKYVRYTPEQVEALERLYHECPKPTSLRRQQLIRECPILSHIEPKQIKVWFQNRRCREKQRKEAGRLQAVNRKLTAMYKLLMEENDRLQKQVSHLVYENSVFRQHTPNGAIATTDTSCESVVTSGQQHPPRDAS
;
A
#
# COMPACT_ATOMS: atom_id res chain seq x y z
N MET A 1 -7.63 -21.69 7.79
CA MET A 1 -8.04 -20.33 7.38
C MET A 1 -8.65 -19.65 8.59
N MET A 2 -8.01 -18.61 9.14
CA MET A 2 -8.61 -17.82 10.21
C MET A 2 -9.51 -16.75 9.58
N ALA A 3 -10.81 -16.87 9.79
CA ALA A 3 -11.78 -15.86 9.41
C ALA A 3 -11.65 -14.68 10.39
N VAL A 4 -11.11 -13.56 9.92
CA VAL A 4 -11.11 -12.31 10.68
C VAL A 4 -12.46 -11.63 10.43
N THR A 5 -13.40 -11.86 11.33
CA THR A 5 -14.68 -11.15 11.34
C THR A 5 -14.45 -9.70 11.78
N SER A 6 -14.46 -8.77 10.83
CA SER A 6 -14.47 -7.33 11.11
C SER A 6 -15.89 -6.89 11.46
N ALA A 7 -16.26 -6.98 12.73
CA ALA A 7 -17.51 -6.43 13.25
C ALA A 7 -17.32 -4.93 13.57
N CYS A 8 -17.52 -4.07 12.56
CA CYS A 8 -17.69 -2.63 12.81
C CYS A 8 -19.13 -2.39 13.26
N LYS A 9 -19.34 -2.41 14.58
CA LYS A 9 -20.64 -2.21 15.23
C LYS A 9 -20.94 -0.71 15.39
N ASP A 10 -22.10 -0.32 14.85
CA ASP A 10 -22.94 0.85 15.14
C ASP A 10 -22.29 2.21 15.43
N GLY A 11 -22.32 3.07 14.41
CA GLY A 11 -23.21 4.24 14.37
C GLY A 11 -23.58 4.94 15.68
N SER A 12 -22.62 5.31 16.51
CA SER A 12 -22.85 6.33 17.53
C SER A 12 -23.11 7.67 16.84
N LYS A 13 -24.38 8.07 16.77
CA LYS A 13 -24.79 9.46 16.50
C LYS A 13 -24.19 10.33 17.60
N ILE A 14 -22.95 10.78 17.41
CA ILE A 14 -22.38 11.85 18.22
C ILE A 14 -23.20 13.08 17.87
N ALA A 15 -24.11 13.44 18.78
CA ALA A 15 -24.75 14.75 18.81
C ALA A 15 -23.63 15.78 18.86
N MET A 16 -23.25 16.29 17.69
CA MET A 16 -22.24 17.33 17.59
C MET A 16 -22.83 18.57 18.23
N ASP A 17 -22.13 19.07 19.24
CA ASP A 17 -22.28 20.41 19.78
C ASP A 17 -22.34 21.42 18.62
N ASN A 18 -23.57 21.83 18.29
CA ASN A 18 -23.93 22.47 17.02
C ASN A 18 -23.35 23.89 16.87
N GLY A 19 -22.69 24.41 17.92
CA GLY A 19 -22.06 25.73 17.95
C GLY A 19 -20.58 25.76 17.57
N LYS A 20 -19.89 24.61 17.48
CA LYS A 20 -18.45 24.57 17.18
C LYS A 20 -18.12 24.30 15.71
N TYR A 21 -19.07 23.75 14.96
CA TYR A 21 -18.87 23.34 13.58
C TYR A 21 -19.79 24.12 12.65
N VAL A 22 -19.20 24.95 11.80
CA VAL A 22 -19.94 25.64 10.74
C VAL A 22 -20.16 24.69 9.57
N ARG A 23 -21.44 24.49 9.24
CA ARG A 23 -21.87 23.73 8.08
C ARG A 23 -22.21 24.72 6.96
N TYR A 24 -21.41 24.69 5.90
CA TYR A 24 -21.66 25.50 4.71
C TYR A 24 -22.83 24.94 3.90
N THR A 25 -23.61 25.82 3.26
CA THR A 25 -24.63 25.41 2.29
C THR A 25 -23.95 24.89 1.00
N PRO A 26 -24.64 24.08 0.18
CA PRO A 26 -24.09 23.61 -1.10
C PRO A 26 -23.59 24.76 -2.00
N GLU A 27 -24.33 25.85 -2.04
CA GLU A 27 -24.02 27.02 -2.87
C GLU A 27 -22.79 27.78 -2.33
N GLN A 28 -22.63 27.85 -1.01
CA GLN A 28 -21.41 28.37 -0.37
C GLN A 28 -20.20 27.51 -0.70
N VAL A 29 -20.35 26.18 -0.66
CA VAL A 29 -19.27 25.25 -1.03
C VAL A 29 -18.91 25.43 -2.50
N GLU A 30 -19.88 25.53 -3.39
CA GLU A 30 -19.65 25.74 -4.82
C GLU A 30 -18.92 27.06 -5.11
N ALA A 31 -19.32 28.16 -4.45
CA ALA A 31 -18.62 29.44 -4.53
C ALA A 31 -17.16 29.33 -4.07
N LEU A 32 -16.91 28.69 -2.93
CA LEU A 32 -15.56 28.47 -2.40
C LEU A 32 -14.72 27.56 -3.30
N GLU A 33 -15.31 26.52 -3.90
CA GLU A 33 -14.65 25.65 -4.89
C GLU A 33 -14.26 26.45 -6.14
N ARG A 34 -15.15 27.29 -6.70
CA ARG A 34 -14.82 28.14 -7.85
C ARG A 34 -13.62 29.06 -7.56
N LEU A 35 -13.65 29.73 -6.40
CA LEU A 35 -12.54 30.57 -5.94
C LEU A 35 -11.24 29.78 -5.70
N TYR A 36 -11.34 28.51 -5.30
CA TYR A 36 -10.19 27.63 -5.13
C TYR A 36 -9.47 27.33 -6.44
N HIS A 37 -10.22 27.19 -7.55
CA HIS A 37 -9.62 26.96 -8.87
C HIS A 37 -8.85 28.19 -9.37
N GLU A 38 -9.28 29.39 -9.00
CA GLU A 38 -8.58 30.64 -9.34
C GLU A 38 -7.35 30.87 -8.46
N CYS A 39 -7.50 30.75 -7.14
CA CYS A 39 -6.41 30.99 -6.18
C CYS A 39 -6.53 30.09 -4.95
N PRO A 40 -5.78 28.97 -4.86
CA PRO A 40 -5.89 28.01 -3.75
C PRO A 40 -5.25 28.50 -2.44
N LYS A 41 -4.57 29.65 -2.46
CA LYS A 41 -3.90 30.26 -1.29
C LYS A 41 -4.21 31.76 -1.19
N PRO A 42 -5.47 32.16 -0.97
CA PRO A 42 -5.84 33.58 -0.94
C PRO A 42 -5.15 34.29 0.23
N THR A 43 -4.66 35.50 -0.02
CA THR A 43 -4.06 36.39 0.99
C THR A 43 -5.11 36.87 1.99
N SER A 44 -4.68 37.50 3.10
CA SER A 44 -5.64 38.04 4.08
C SER A 44 -6.55 39.11 3.48
N LEU A 45 -5.97 40.02 2.69
CA LEU A 45 -6.72 41.05 1.97
C LEU A 45 -7.73 40.42 1.00
N ARG A 46 -7.31 39.41 0.22
CA ARG A 46 -8.22 38.72 -0.70
C ARG A 46 -9.38 38.06 0.03
N ARG A 47 -9.14 37.40 1.19
CA ARG A 47 -10.23 36.83 1.99
C ARG A 47 -11.24 37.87 2.47
N GLN A 48 -10.78 39.05 2.87
CA GLN A 48 -11.68 40.15 3.26
C GLN A 48 -12.50 40.67 2.08
N GLN A 49 -11.88 40.81 0.90
CA GLN A 49 -12.57 41.19 -0.33
C GLN A 49 -13.65 40.20 -0.72
N LEU A 50 -13.37 38.90 -0.66
CA LEU A 50 -14.33 37.84 -1.03
C LEU A 50 -15.63 37.90 -0.22
N ILE A 51 -15.57 38.27 1.06
CA ILE A 51 -16.76 38.42 1.91
C ILE A 51 -17.62 39.60 1.46
N ARG A 52 -17.00 40.67 0.95
CA ARG A 52 -17.69 41.87 0.44
C ARG A 52 -18.22 41.67 -0.98
N GLU A 53 -17.45 41.00 -1.82
CA GLU A 53 -17.73 40.80 -3.26
C GLU A 53 -18.67 39.62 -3.53
N CYS A 54 -18.75 38.64 -2.61
CA CYS A 54 -19.61 37.47 -2.74
C CYS A 54 -20.69 37.49 -1.65
N PRO A 55 -21.92 37.98 -1.95
CA PRO A 55 -23.01 38.06 -0.97
C PRO A 55 -23.31 36.74 -0.27
N ILE A 56 -23.15 35.61 -0.96
CA ILE A 56 -23.39 34.28 -0.41
C ILE A 56 -22.37 33.87 0.67
N LEU A 57 -21.21 34.51 0.71
CA LEU A 57 -20.15 34.33 1.70
C LEU A 57 -20.14 35.46 2.74
N SER A 58 -21.06 36.43 2.67
CA SER A 58 -21.06 37.63 3.52
C SER A 58 -21.15 37.33 5.03
N HIS A 59 -21.78 36.20 5.39
CA HIS A 59 -21.91 35.74 6.78
C HIS A 59 -20.78 34.79 7.23
N ILE A 60 -19.75 34.59 6.41
CA ILE A 60 -18.61 33.73 6.73
C ILE A 60 -17.45 34.59 7.21
N GLU A 61 -16.86 34.23 8.36
CA GLU A 61 -15.71 34.95 8.89
C GLU A 61 -14.43 34.71 8.05
N PRO A 62 -13.51 35.69 7.96
CA PRO A 62 -12.23 35.52 7.27
C PRO A 62 -11.41 34.32 7.77
N LYS A 63 -11.53 33.98 9.06
CA LYS A 63 -10.88 32.81 9.68
C LYS A 63 -11.46 31.50 9.15
N GLN A 64 -12.77 31.43 8.94
CA GLN A 64 -13.44 30.26 8.39
C GLN A 64 -13.03 30.01 6.94
N ILE A 65 -12.94 31.07 6.13
CA ILE A 65 -12.40 30.98 4.76
C ILE A 65 -10.97 30.43 4.80
N LYS A 66 -10.10 30.97 5.67
CA LYS A 66 -8.72 30.45 5.82
C LYS A 66 -8.71 28.94 6.11
N VAL A 67 -9.51 28.49 7.07
CA VAL A 67 -9.60 27.07 7.46
C VAL A 67 -10.17 26.23 6.33
N TRP A 68 -11.20 26.70 5.61
CA TRP A 68 -11.78 26.00 4.47
C TRP A 68 -10.72 25.74 3.39
N PHE A 69 -9.95 26.76 2.99
CA PHE A 69 -8.89 26.61 1.98
C PHE A 69 -7.74 25.71 2.47
N GLN A 70 -7.42 25.71 3.77
CA GLN A 70 -6.44 24.79 4.35
C GLN A 70 -6.94 23.34 4.28
N ASN A 71 -8.18 23.10 4.71
CA ASN A 71 -8.80 21.79 4.69
C ASN A 71 -8.98 21.28 3.26
N ARG A 72 -9.34 22.15 2.32
CA ARG A 72 -9.51 21.80 0.92
C ARG A 72 -8.20 21.31 0.28
N ARG A 73 -7.08 22.00 0.55
CA ARG A 73 -5.74 21.56 0.13
C ARG A 73 -5.34 20.24 0.78
N CYS A 74 -5.61 20.09 2.07
CA CYS A 74 -5.32 18.86 2.80
C CYS A 74 -6.08 17.66 2.22
N ARG A 75 -7.40 17.80 2.00
CA ARG A 75 -8.26 16.78 1.38
C ARG A 75 -7.81 16.44 -0.03
N GLU A 76 -7.39 17.42 -0.82
CA GLU A 76 -6.88 17.14 -2.17
C GLU A 76 -5.58 16.33 -2.13
N LYS A 77 -4.63 16.72 -1.27
CA LYS A 77 -3.40 15.97 -1.06
C LYS A 77 -3.70 14.53 -0.62
N GLN A 78 -4.61 14.37 0.33
CA GLN A 78 -5.04 13.06 0.81
C GLN A 78 -5.67 12.22 -0.31
N ARG A 79 -6.53 12.81 -1.15
CA ARG A 79 -7.15 12.11 -2.28
C ARG A 79 -6.12 11.63 -3.31
N LYS A 80 -5.15 12.49 -3.65
CA LYS A 80 -4.04 12.13 -4.56
C LYS A 80 -3.21 10.98 -3.98
N GLU A 81 -2.87 11.06 -2.70
CA GLU A 81 -2.10 10.03 -2.02
C GLU A 81 -2.85 8.70 -1.91
N ALA A 82 -4.14 8.73 -1.58
CA ALA A 82 -4.98 7.54 -1.59
C ALA A 82 -5.05 6.88 -2.98
N GLY A 83 -5.18 7.69 -4.04
CA GLY A 83 -5.13 7.19 -5.42
C GLY A 83 -3.78 6.54 -5.77
N ARG A 84 -2.67 7.15 -5.35
CA ARG A 84 -1.32 6.59 -5.52
C ARG A 84 -1.17 5.25 -4.81
N LEU A 85 -1.58 5.15 -3.55
CA LEU A 85 -1.55 3.92 -2.77
C LEU A 85 -2.42 2.83 -3.40
N GLN A 86 -3.62 3.18 -3.87
CA GLN A 86 -4.50 2.23 -4.55
C GLN A 86 -3.85 1.69 -5.85
N ALA A 87 -3.18 2.56 -6.62
CA ALA A 87 -2.48 2.14 -7.83
C ALA A 87 -1.32 1.17 -7.53
N VAL A 88 -0.51 1.46 -6.50
CA VAL A 88 0.57 0.57 -6.06
C VAL A 88 0.01 -0.76 -5.56
N ASN A 89 -1.07 -0.73 -4.77
CA ASN A 89 -1.69 -1.94 -4.24
C ASN A 89 -2.21 -2.84 -5.37
N ARG A 90 -2.86 -2.28 -6.40
CA ARG A 90 -3.28 -3.03 -7.59
C ARG A 90 -2.11 -3.72 -8.29
N LYS A 91 -0.98 -3.02 -8.47
CA LYS A 91 0.23 -3.61 -9.05
C LYS A 91 0.78 -4.75 -8.20
N LEU A 92 0.86 -4.55 -6.89
CA LEU A 92 1.33 -5.57 -5.96
C LEU A 92 0.44 -6.81 -5.98
N THR A 93 -0.88 -6.64 -5.99
CA THR A 93 -1.83 -7.76 -6.10
C THR A 93 -1.67 -8.51 -7.42
N ALA A 94 -1.45 -7.82 -8.53
CA ALA A 94 -1.20 -8.47 -9.82
C ALA A 94 0.10 -9.28 -9.81
N MET A 95 1.18 -8.71 -9.28
CA MET A 95 2.47 -9.41 -9.12
C MET A 95 2.36 -10.63 -8.21
N TYR A 96 1.65 -10.50 -7.08
CA TYR A 96 1.41 -11.61 -6.16
C TYR A 96 0.73 -12.79 -6.87
N LYS A 97 -0.27 -12.53 -7.72
CA LYS A 97 -0.95 -13.58 -8.49
C LYS A 97 0.00 -14.29 -9.47
N LEU A 98 0.77 -13.53 -10.24
CA LEU A 98 1.74 -14.12 -11.17
C LEU A 98 2.79 -14.98 -10.45
N LEU A 99 3.27 -14.51 -9.29
CA LEU A 99 4.24 -15.28 -8.50
C LEU A 99 3.62 -16.59 -7.96
N MET A 100 2.36 -16.55 -7.52
CA MET A 100 1.63 -17.74 -7.08
C MET A 100 1.43 -18.75 -8.22
N GLU A 101 1.08 -18.27 -9.42
CA GLU A 101 0.92 -19.12 -10.61
C GLU A 101 2.26 -19.77 -11.00
N GLU A 102 3.36 -19.02 -10.97
CA GLU A 102 4.70 -19.55 -11.24
C GLU A 102 5.15 -20.54 -10.18
N ASN A 103 4.85 -20.29 -8.91
CA ASN A 103 5.17 -21.23 -7.84
C ASN A 103 4.42 -22.55 -8.01
N ASP A 104 3.12 -22.51 -8.31
CA ASP A 104 2.33 -23.70 -8.60
C ASP A 104 2.87 -24.47 -9.83
N ARG A 105 3.25 -23.75 -10.89
CA ARG A 105 3.86 -24.34 -12.09
C ARG A 105 5.17 -25.06 -11.77
N LEU A 106 6.05 -24.43 -10.99
CA LEU A 106 7.31 -25.04 -10.55
C LEU A 106 7.08 -26.24 -9.65
N GLN A 107 6.14 -26.16 -8.70
CA GLN A 107 5.78 -27.26 -7.81
C GLN A 107 5.33 -28.49 -8.62
N LYS A 108 4.52 -28.28 -9.67
CA LYS A 108 4.07 -29.34 -10.59
C LYS A 108 5.24 -29.97 -11.37
N GLN A 109 6.16 -29.15 -11.90
CA GLN A 109 7.35 -29.66 -12.59
C GLN A 109 8.25 -30.48 -11.67
N VAL A 110 8.50 -30.00 -10.45
CA VAL A 110 9.27 -30.74 -9.44
C VAL A 110 8.60 -32.07 -9.12
N SER A 111 7.29 -32.07 -8.91
CA SER A 111 6.52 -33.30 -8.62
C SER A 111 6.61 -34.31 -9.77
N HIS A 112 6.52 -33.84 -11.02
CA HIS A 112 6.68 -34.68 -12.21
C HIS A 112 8.08 -35.30 -12.30
N LEU A 113 9.12 -34.48 -12.18
CA LEU A 113 10.50 -34.96 -12.25
C LEU A 113 10.84 -35.94 -11.12
N VAL A 114 10.34 -35.70 -9.92
CA VAL A 114 10.50 -36.62 -8.78
C VAL A 114 9.83 -37.96 -9.08
N TYR A 115 8.61 -37.92 -9.62
CA TYR A 115 7.89 -39.13 -10.03
C TYR A 115 8.65 -39.89 -11.12
N GLU A 116 9.03 -39.24 -12.22
CA GLU A 116 9.80 -39.86 -13.30
C GLU A 116 11.11 -40.48 -12.79
N ASN A 117 11.88 -39.75 -11.99
CA ASN A 117 13.11 -40.28 -11.40
C ASN A 117 12.85 -41.54 -10.57
N SER A 118 11.78 -41.56 -9.77
CA SER A 118 11.40 -42.74 -8.99
C SER A 118 11.10 -43.94 -9.90
N VAL A 119 10.42 -43.72 -11.02
CA VAL A 119 10.07 -44.73 -12.02
C VAL A 119 11.32 -45.22 -12.75
N PHE A 120 12.23 -44.33 -13.17
CA PHE A 120 13.50 -44.71 -13.81
C PHE A 120 14.36 -45.56 -12.88
N ARG A 121 14.44 -45.21 -11.59
CA ARG A 121 15.18 -46.01 -10.60
C ARG A 121 14.56 -47.39 -10.34
N GLN A 122 13.25 -47.56 -10.54
CA GLN A 122 12.57 -48.85 -10.40
C GLN A 122 12.69 -49.73 -11.65
N HIS A 123 12.68 -49.14 -12.85
CA HIS A 123 12.77 -49.89 -14.12
C HIS A 123 14.21 -50.24 -14.55
N THR A 124 15.21 -49.63 -13.91
CA THR A 124 16.61 -50.02 -14.10
C THR A 124 16.96 -51.04 -13.02
N PRO A 125 17.14 -52.35 -13.32
CA PRO A 125 17.72 -53.25 -12.34
C PRO A 125 19.14 -52.75 -12.05
N ASN A 126 19.54 -52.71 -10.78
CA ASN A 126 20.95 -52.61 -10.41
C ASN A 126 21.71 -53.81 -11.03
N GLY A 127 22.16 -53.66 -12.28
CA GLY A 127 23.26 -54.43 -12.83
C GLY A 127 24.51 -53.98 -12.10
N ALA A 128 24.97 -54.82 -11.18
CA ALA A 128 26.16 -54.60 -10.38
C ALA A 128 27.33 -54.10 -11.24
N ILE A 129 27.94 -52.99 -10.81
CA ILE A 129 29.40 -52.89 -10.88
C ILE A 129 29.86 -52.72 -9.45
N ALA A 130 30.22 -53.84 -8.83
CA ALA A 130 31.23 -53.84 -7.80
C ALA A 130 32.55 -53.45 -8.48
N THR A 131 32.91 -52.16 -8.47
CA THR A 131 34.31 -51.79 -8.59
C THR A 131 34.88 -51.88 -7.19
N THR A 132 35.58 -52.98 -6.95
CA THR A 132 36.59 -53.09 -5.90
C THR A 132 37.41 -51.82 -5.81
N ASP A 133 37.57 -51.32 -4.59
CA ASP A 133 38.75 -50.64 -4.07
C ASP A 133 39.48 -49.70 -5.03
N THR A 134 39.21 -48.40 -4.94
CA THR A 134 40.25 -47.38 -5.14
C THR A 134 39.90 -46.15 -4.31
N SER A 135 40.51 -46.10 -3.13
CA SER A 135 41.08 -44.90 -2.49
C SER A 135 40.64 -43.53 -3.02
N CYS A 136 39.93 -42.77 -2.20
CA CYS A 136 39.94 -41.29 -2.24
C CYS A 136 40.25 -40.78 -0.84
N GLU A 137 41.55 -40.60 -0.59
CA GLU A 137 42.08 -39.82 0.53
C GLU A 137 41.44 -38.43 0.62
N SER A 138 41.06 -38.06 1.84
CA SER A 138 41.44 -36.83 2.53
C SER A 138 41.86 -35.61 1.69
N VAL A 139 41.12 -34.50 1.81
CA VAL A 139 41.61 -33.25 2.45
C VAL A 139 40.40 -32.44 2.92
N VAL A 140 40.35 -32.20 4.22
CA VAL A 140 39.52 -31.17 4.85
C VAL A 140 40.20 -29.84 4.58
N THR A 141 39.70 -29.03 3.65
CA THR A 141 40.10 -27.62 3.61
C THR A 141 39.25 -26.88 4.65
N SER A 142 39.77 -26.74 5.87
CA SER A 142 39.29 -25.74 6.82
C SER A 142 39.48 -24.37 6.18
N GLY A 143 38.44 -23.86 5.53
CA GLY A 143 38.33 -22.49 5.04
C GLY A 143 38.23 -21.53 6.22
N GLN A 144 39.37 -21.04 6.65
CA GLN A 144 39.52 -19.93 7.58
C GLN A 144 38.97 -18.66 6.93
N GLN A 145 37.78 -18.20 7.36
CA GLN A 145 37.33 -16.83 7.12
C GLN A 145 36.69 -16.26 8.39
N HIS A 146 37.40 -15.29 8.96
CA HIS A 146 37.04 -14.49 10.13
C HIS A 146 35.76 -13.67 9.87
N PRO A 147 34.90 -13.45 10.88
CA PRO A 147 33.92 -12.37 10.83
C PRO A 147 34.58 -11.02 11.21
N PRO A 148 34.27 -9.90 10.53
CA PRO A 148 34.66 -8.59 11.01
C PRO A 148 33.82 -8.23 12.25
N ARG A 149 34.55 -7.82 13.29
CA ARG A 149 34.08 -7.35 14.58
C ARG A 149 33.31 -6.03 14.43
N ASP A 150 32.25 -5.90 15.22
CA ASP A 150 31.56 -4.65 15.53
C ASP A 150 32.54 -3.56 15.98
N ALA A 151 32.26 -2.32 15.58
CA ALA A 151 32.76 -1.11 16.24
C ALA A 151 31.63 -0.07 16.32
N SER A 152 31.61 0.58 17.48
CA SER A 152 30.67 1.57 18.02
C SER A 152 30.37 2.78 17.13
#